data_AF-A0A1Q5LGC0-F1
#
_entry.id   AF-A0A1Q5LGC0-F1
#
_cell.length_a   1.000
_cell.length_b   1.000
_cell.length_c   1.000
_cell.angle_alpha   90.00
_cell.angle_beta   90.00
_cell.angle_gamma   90.00
#
_symmetry.space_group_name_H-M   'P 1'
#
loop_
_entity.id
_entity.type
_entity.pdbx_description
1 polymer ?
#
loop_
_entity_poly.entity_id
_entity_poly.type
_entity_poly.pdbx_seq_one_letter_code
_entity_poly.pdbx_strand_id
1 'polypeptide(L)'
;MDDPELTVYHRHLAQLPERDTEENFRALLVQARHITGASYETTLYDHQQAFRLLWHHLERGGHLSRAHHDARARLASGRTAPEERAALELFLTVYGQVHPPNDAGA
;
A
#
# COMPACT_ATOMS: atom_id res chain seq x y z
N MET A 1 -5.20 -19.68 25.36
CA MET A 1 -5.84 -20.19 24.13
C MET A 1 -5.38 -19.26 23.04
N ASP A 2 -4.32 -19.65 22.37
CA ASP A 2 -3.70 -18.91 21.29
C ASP A 2 -4.71 -18.75 20.15
N ASP A 3 -4.98 -17.50 19.79
CA ASP A 3 -5.96 -17.14 18.75
C ASP A 3 -5.52 -17.79 17.43
N PRO A 4 -6.40 -18.53 16.73
CA PRO A 4 -6.10 -19.15 15.44
C PRO A 4 -5.47 -18.14 14.48
N GLU A 5 -4.52 -18.59 13.66
CA GLU A 5 -3.77 -17.76 12.70
C GLU A 5 -4.62 -16.61 12.12
N LEU A 6 -4.48 -15.42 12.70
CA LEU A 6 -5.17 -14.24 12.21
C LEU A 6 -4.73 -14.02 10.75
N THR A 7 -5.69 -14.08 9.83
CA THR A 7 -5.49 -13.75 8.41
C THR A 7 -4.74 -12.42 8.29
N VAL A 8 -4.03 -12.22 7.18
CA VAL A 8 -3.25 -10.99 6.95
C VAL A 8 -4.10 -9.72 7.17
N TYR A 9 -5.33 -9.71 6.66
CA TYR A 9 -6.29 -8.62 6.87
C TYR A 9 -6.55 -8.33 8.36
N HIS A 10 -6.95 -9.34 9.14
CA HIS A 10 -7.26 -9.16 10.55
C HIS A 10 -6.04 -8.73 11.38
N ARG A 11 -4.84 -9.18 11.02
CA ARG A 11 -3.59 -8.71 11.64
C ARG A 11 -3.37 -7.22 11.40
N HIS A 12 -3.53 -6.75 10.16
CA HIS A 12 -3.39 -5.32 9.87
C HIS A 12 -4.47 -4.48 10.55
N LEU A 13 -5.71 -4.97 10.62
CA LEU A 13 -6.80 -4.30 11.33
C LEU A 13 -6.48 -4.07 12.80
N ALA A 14 -5.91 -5.07 13.49
CA ALA A 14 -5.52 -4.94 14.89
C ALA A 14 -4.36 -3.96 15.11
N GLN A 15 -3.43 -3.85 14.16
CA GLN A 15 -2.21 -3.05 14.28
C GLN A 15 -2.37 -1.60 13.82
N LEU A 16 -3.44 -1.27 13.08
CA LEU A 16 -3.71 0.09 12.62
C LEU A 16 -3.59 1.19 13.70
N PRO A 17 -4.18 1.05 14.90
CA PRO A 17 -4.10 2.09 15.92
C PRO A 17 -2.72 2.19 16.60
N GLU A 18 -1.87 1.17 16.47
CA GLU A 18 -0.55 1.12 17.10
C GLU A 18 0.55 1.71 16.23
N ARG A 19 0.35 1.72 14.91
CA ARG A 19 1.34 2.17 13.92
C ARG A 19 1.24 3.65 13.61
N ASP A 20 2.40 4.27 13.39
CA ASP A 20 2.44 5.59 12.79
C ASP A 20 2.13 5.55 11.27
N THR A 21 2.02 6.73 10.67
CA THR A 21 1.72 6.89 9.25
C THR A 21 2.79 6.27 8.35
N GLU A 22 4.07 6.38 8.71
CA GLU A 22 5.16 5.85 7.89
C GLU A 22 5.18 4.33 7.95
N GLU A 23 4.96 3.75 9.12
CA GLU A 23 4.80 2.31 9.31
C GLU A 23 3.60 1.76 8.54
N ASN A 24 2.47 2.47 8.56
CA ASN A 24 1.29 2.10 7.77
C ASN A 24 1.54 2.19 6.26
N PHE A 25 2.34 3.17 5.80
CA PHE A 25 2.74 3.25 4.40
C PHE A 25 3.71 2.13 4.01
N ARG A 26 4.70 1.81 4.85
CA ARG A 26 5.58 0.64 4.63
C ARG A 26 4.78 -0.66 4.60
N ALA A 27 3.83 -0.83 5.51
CA ALA A 27 2.92 -1.97 5.54
C ALA A 27 2.10 -2.08 4.25
N LEU A 28 1.63 -0.95 3.70
CA LEU A 28 0.92 -0.90 2.42
C LEU A 28 1.80 -1.39 1.27
N LEU A 29 3.06 -0.94 1.22
CA LEU A 29 4.01 -1.40 0.20
C LEU A 29 4.34 -2.89 0.32
N VAL A 30 4.38 -3.43 1.54
CA VAL A 30 4.51 -4.89 1.75
C VAL A 30 3.31 -5.61 1.13
N GLN A 31 2.08 -5.15 1.37
CA GLN A 31 0.90 -5.77 0.74
C GLN A 31 0.94 -5.65 -0.78
N ALA A 32 1.37 -4.50 -1.31
CA ALA A 32 1.57 -4.30 -2.74
C ALA A 32 2.57 -5.32 -3.32
N ARG A 33 3.69 -5.56 -2.63
CA ARG A 33 4.68 -6.56 -3.04
C ARG A 33 4.06 -7.97 -3.12
N HIS A 34 3.30 -8.39 -2.12
CA HIS A 34 2.61 -9.69 -2.15
C HIS A 34 1.61 -9.77 -3.32
N ILE A 35 0.90 -8.69 -3.63
CA ILE A 35 -0.05 -8.64 -4.75
C ILE A 35 0.66 -8.71 -6.11
N THR A 36 1.79 -8.01 -6.27
CA THR A 36 2.56 -8.00 -7.53
C THR A 36 3.48 -9.21 -7.70
N GLY A 37 3.77 -9.93 -6.62
CA GLY A 37 4.59 -11.14 -6.66
C GLY A 37 3.86 -12.24 -7.41
N ALA A 38 4.59 -13.01 -8.23
CA ALA A 38 4.07 -14.19 -8.91
C ALA A 38 3.80 -15.38 -7.97
N SER A 39 3.83 -15.17 -6.65
CA SER A 39 3.48 -16.19 -5.68
C SER A 39 1.96 -16.35 -5.71
N TYR A 40 1.50 -17.49 -6.22
CA TYR A 40 0.14 -17.98 -6.02
C TYR A 40 -0.04 -18.33 -4.53
N GLU A 41 -0.05 -17.32 -3.67
CA GLU A 41 -0.35 -17.46 -2.26
C GLU A 41 -1.86 -17.59 -2.11
N THR A 42 -2.30 -18.60 -1.35
CA THR A 42 -3.69 -18.82 -0.96
C THR A 42 -4.32 -17.63 -0.23
N THR A 43 -3.51 -16.63 0.14
CA THR A 43 -3.86 -15.41 0.86
C THR A 43 -3.93 -14.16 -0.02
N LEU A 44 -3.85 -14.26 -1.36
CA LEU A 44 -3.87 -13.08 -2.25
C LEU A 44 -5.07 -12.14 -1.96
N TYR A 45 -6.25 -12.72 -1.72
CA TYR A 45 -7.43 -11.94 -1.35
C TYR A 45 -7.22 -11.15 -0.05
N ASP A 46 -6.61 -11.76 0.98
CA ASP A 46 -6.33 -11.08 2.24
C ASP A 46 -5.32 -9.95 2.08
N HIS A 47 -4.29 -10.13 1.25
CA HIS A 47 -3.34 -9.07 0.92
C HIS A 47 -4.02 -7.90 0.20
N GLN A 48 -4.95 -8.17 -0.72
CA GLN A 48 -5.76 -7.14 -1.37
C GLN A 48 -6.68 -6.39 -0.38
N GLN A 49 -7.29 -7.10 0.57
CA GLN A 49 -8.11 -6.46 1.61
C GLN A 49 -7.26 -5.61 2.57
N ALA A 50 -6.10 -6.13 3.00
CA ALA A 50 -5.16 -5.39 3.83
C ALA A 50 -4.63 -4.14 3.11
N PHE A 51 -4.34 -4.22 1.81
CA PHE A 51 -3.96 -3.08 0.99
C PHE A 51 -5.06 -2.01 0.97
N ARG A 52 -6.32 -2.38 0.71
CA ARG A 52 -7.46 -1.44 0.71
C ARG A 52 -7.67 -0.79 2.08
N LEU A 53 -7.54 -1.57 3.15
CA LEU A 53 -7.67 -1.09 4.52
C LEU A 53 -6.61 -0.01 4.83
N LEU A 54 -5.34 -0.30 4.55
CA LEU A 54 -4.23 0.62 4.76
C LEU A 54 -4.36 1.87 3.87
N TRP A 55 -4.80 1.70 2.63
CA TRP A 55 -5.08 2.80 1.71
C TRP A 55 -6.08 3.79 2.30
N HIS A 56 -7.28 3.31 2.68
CA HIS A 56 -8.32 4.17 3.24
C HIS A 56 -7.89 4.82 4.55
N HIS A 57 -7.07 4.15 5.36
CA HIS A 57 -6.55 4.75 6.57
C HIS A 57 -5.64 5.95 6.27
N LEU A 58 -4.68 5.78 5.35
CA LEU A 58 -3.77 6.85 4.93
C LEU A 58 -4.50 7.99 4.20
N GLU A 59 -5.57 7.67 3.47
CA GLU A 59 -6.44 8.64 2.80
C GLU A 59 -7.17 9.53 3.80
N ARG A 60 -7.81 8.92 4.81
CA ARG A 60 -8.51 9.65 5.88
C ARG A 60 -7.57 10.52 6.71
N GLY A 61 -6.30 10.12 6.85
CA GLY A 61 -5.27 10.92 7.49
C GLY A 61 -4.67 12.03 6.61
N GLY A 62 -5.05 12.13 5.33
CA GLY A 62 -4.51 13.12 4.39
C GLY A 62 -3.04 12.86 4.00
N HIS A 63 -2.56 11.63 4.16
CA HIS A 63 -1.14 11.29 3.99
C HIS A 63 -0.79 10.74 2.60
N LEU A 64 -1.80 10.35 1.80
CA LEU A 64 -1.56 9.78 0.47
C LEU A 64 -0.86 10.75 -0.48
N SER A 65 -1.16 12.05 -0.44
CA SER A 65 -0.53 13.04 -1.33
C SER A 65 0.98 13.16 -1.10
N ARG A 66 1.40 13.18 0.18
CA ARG A 66 2.82 13.18 0.55
C ARG A 66 3.47 11.85 0.16
N ALA A 67 2.85 10.73 0.49
CA ALA A 67 3.35 9.40 0.13
C ALA A 67 3.51 9.23 -1.39
N HIS A 68 2.61 9.83 -2.18
CA HIS A 68 2.69 9.89 -3.64
C HIS A 68 3.89 10.70 -4.13
N HIS A 69 4.17 11.87 -3.55
CA HIS A 69 5.36 12.65 -3.89
C HIS A 69 6.64 11.88 -3.55
N ASP A 70 6.71 11.29 -2.36
CA ASP A 70 7.86 10.53 -1.88
C ASP A 70 8.10 9.27 -2.74
N ALA A 71 7.04 8.54 -3.10
CA ALA A 71 7.13 7.39 -4.00
C ALA A 71 7.71 7.76 -5.36
N ARG A 72 7.30 8.89 -5.95
CA ARG A 72 7.86 9.41 -7.20
C ARG A 72 9.34 9.74 -7.06
N ALA A 73 9.72 10.44 -6.00
CA ALA A 73 11.11 10.81 -5.74
C ALA A 73 12.02 9.57 -5.59
N ARG A 74 11.53 8.54 -4.88
CA ARG A 74 12.26 7.28 -4.69
C ARG A 74 12.47 6.52 -5.99
N LEU A 75 11.44 6.41 -6.83
CA LEU A 75 11.58 5.81 -8.16
C LEU A 75 12.53 6.59 -9.07
N ALA A 76 12.43 7.93 -9.06
CA ALA A 76 13.29 8.80 -9.85
C ALA A 76 14.77 8.72 -9.44
N SER A 77 15.07 8.41 -8.18
CA SER A 77 16.45 8.23 -7.71
C SER A 77 17.19 7.07 -8.36
N GLY A 78 16.46 6.09 -8.93
CA GLY A 78 17.04 4.89 -9.55
C GLY A 78 17.68 3.90 -8.56
N ARG A 79 17.65 4.17 -7.24
CA ARG A 79 18.30 3.35 -6.20
C ARG A 79 17.37 2.33 -5.54
N THR A 80 16.15 2.20 -6.04
CA THR A 80 15.12 1.34 -5.46
C THR A 80 15.34 -0.12 -5.89
N ALA A 81 15.29 -1.07 -4.95
CA ALA A 81 15.38 -2.50 -5.27
C ALA A 81 14.20 -2.93 -6.19
N PRO A 82 14.36 -3.96 -7.05
CA PRO A 82 13.32 -4.33 -8.02
C PRO A 82 11.94 -4.62 -7.43
N GLU A 83 11.89 -5.31 -6.28
CA GLU A 83 10.62 -5.66 -5.63
C GLU A 83 9.94 -4.45 -5.00
N GLU A 84 10.73 -3.54 -4.42
CA GLU A 84 10.23 -2.29 -3.88
C GLU A 84 9.76 -1.36 -5.01
N ARG A 85 10.45 -1.38 -6.15
CA ARG A 85 10.03 -0.66 -7.35
C ARG A 85 8.65 -1.12 -7.84
N ALA A 86 8.41 -2.42 -7.95
CA ALA A 86 7.10 -2.95 -8.35
C ALA A 86 5.98 -2.55 -7.38
N ALA A 87 6.25 -2.59 -6.07
CA ALA A 87 5.30 -2.14 -5.05
C ALA A 87 4.98 -0.64 -5.16
N LEU A 88 6.00 0.21 -5.39
CA LEU A 88 5.81 1.64 -5.61
C LEU A 88 5.07 1.93 -6.92
N GLU A 89 5.35 1.19 -7.99
CA GLU A 89 4.64 1.32 -9.27
C GLU A 89 3.15 0.93 -9.13
N LEU A 90 2.83 -0.15 -8.40
CA LEU A 90 1.44 -0.50 -8.09
C LEU A 90 0.76 0.61 -7.28
N PHE A 91 1.41 1.11 -6.23
CA PHE A 91 0.88 2.21 -5.42
C PHE A 91 0.58 3.47 -6.27
N LEU A 92 1.51 3.89 -7.13
CA LEU A 92 1.34 5.05 -8.01
C LEU A 92 0.24 4.83 -9.06
N THR A 93 0.11 3.60 -9.57
CA THR A 93 -0.95 3.24 -10.51
C THR A 93 -2.32 3.37 -9.86
N VAL A 94 -2.49 2.79 -8.67
CA VAL A 94 -3.74 2.91 -7.90
C VAL A 94 -4.02 4.38 -7.56
N TYR A 95 -2.99 5.14 -7.16
CA TYR A 95 -3.14 6.57 -6.88
C TYR A 95 -3.69 7.33 -8.09
N GLY A 96 -3.13 7.14 -9.28
CA GLY A 96 -3.61 7.81 -10.49
C GLY A 96 -5.02 7.39 -10.92
N GLN A 97 -5.44 6.16 -10.61
CA GLN A 97 -6.80 5.69 -10.88
C GLN A 97 -7.83 6.27 -9.91
N VAL A 98 -7.48 6.37 -8.62
CA VAL A 98 -8.37 6.91 -7.58
C VAL A 98 -8.41 8.44 -7.60
N HIS A 99 -7.28 9.07 -7.92
CA HIS A 99 -7.10 10.51 -8.02
C HIS A 99 -6.71 10.87 -9.46
N PRO A 100 -7.64 10.75 -10.42
CA PRO A 100 -7.36 11.16 -11.78
C PRO A 100 -6.95 12.64 -11.78
N PRO A 101 -6.02 13.06 -12.65
CA PRO A 101 -5.80 14.49 -12.85
C PRO A 101 -7.16 15.11 -13.16
N ASN A 102 -7.48 16.20 -12.46
CA ASN A 102 -8.63 17.01 -12.83
C ASN A 102 -8.34 17.50 -14.25
N ASP A 103 -8.86 16.81 -15.26
CA ASP A 103 -9.03 17.35 -16.61
C ASP A 103 -10.15 18.40 -16.53
N ALA A 104 -9.85 19.47 -15.80
CA ALA A 104 -10.67 20.67 -15.72
C ALA A 104 -10.03 21.71 -16.64
N GLY A 105 -10.46 21.66 -17.91
CA GLY A 105 -10.36 22.78 -18.86
C GLY A 105 -9.27 22.65 -19.91
N ALA A 106 -9.59 21.94 -21.00
CA ALA A 106 -9.14 22.34 -22.33
C ALA A 106 -9.84 23.63 -22.76
#